data_AF-A0A382WIZ0-F1
#
_entry.id   AF-A0A382WIZ0-F1
#
_cell.length_a   1.000
_cell.length_b   1.000
_cell.length_c   1.000
_cell.angle_alpha   90.00
_cell.angle_beta   90.00
_cell.angle_gamma   90.00
#
_symmetry.space_group_name_H-M   'P 1'
#
loop_
_entity.id
_entity.type
_entity.pdbx_description
1 polymer ?
#
loop_
_entity_poly.entity_id
_entity_poly.type
_entity_poly.pdbx_seq_one_letter_code
_entity_poly.pdbx_strand_id
1 'polypeptide(L)'
;MNRILKHFSAISLTILLFLGQGFSGELVIGFGSCLHQDLPQPIWKDIKAQNPEVFIMLGDNVYGDTYGNIQKLERAYQKQDWAFKKARLNFPFLAIWDDHDYGKNDGGVEYSLKDESQKLFLKFWDIPEADRRHRNRGLYFEEIIHSKEGTVQILMLDTRYFRSPLKRTPILKKSSLGRYEPDYDTAKTMLGQNQWKWLTMALKREADLRI
;
A
#
# COMPACT_ATOMS: atom_id res chain seq x y z
N MET A 1 40.62 51.11 -5.87
CA MET A 1 39.78 50.05 -6.49
C MET A 1 40.06 48.73 -5.79
N ASN A 2 39.02 47.92 -5.57
CA ASN A 2 38.97 46.57 -4.97
C ASN A 2 38.67 46.49 -3.45
N ARG A 3 37.37 46.62 -3.13
CA ARG A 3 36.74 46.04 -1.95
C ARG A 3 36.47 44.56 -2.22
N ILE A 4 37.06 43.66 -1.44
CA ILE A 4 36.71 42.24 -1.42
C ILE A 4 35.60 42.08 -0.38
N LEU A 5 34.34 41.93 -0.83
CA LEU A 5 33.24 41.49 0.01
C LEU A 5 33.43 39.99 0.30
N LYS A 6 33.63 39.64 1.57
CA LYS A 6 33.50 38.26 2.05
C LYS A 6 32.01 37.96 2.21
N HIS A 7 31.44 37.17 1.30
CA HIS A 7 30.12 36.60 1.48
C HIS A 7 30.20 35.51 2.56
N PHE A 8 29.68 35.81 3.75
CA PHE A 8 29.34 34.80 4.74
C PHE A 8 28.00 34.18 4.33
N SER A 9 28.05 33.00 3.72
CA SER A 9 26.86 32.16 3.58
C SER A 9 26.56 31.53 4.93
N ALA A 10 25.55 32.05 5.63
CA ALA A 10 24.97 31.39 6.78
C ALA A 10 24.16 30.18 6.28
N ILE A 11 24.73 28.98 6.43
CA ILE A 11 24.00 27.73 6.25
C ILE A 11 23.12 27.56 7.50
N SER A 12 21.84 27.92 7.39
CA SER A 12 20.86 27.61 8.42
C SER A 12 20.54 26.11 8.36
N LEU A 13 21.18 25.33 9.22
CA LEU A 13 20.89 23.91 9.41
C LEU A 13 19.60 23.81 10.26
N THR A 14 18.44 23.79 9.59
CA THR A 14 17.17 23.53 10.25
C THR A 14 17.08 22.04 10.57
N ILE A 15 17.47 21.66 11.79
CA ILE A 15 17.24 20.31 12.33
C ILE A 15 15.73 20.21 12.62
N LEU A 16 14.98 19.56 11.72
CA LEU A 16 13.64 19.06 12.06
C LEU A 16 13.83 17.89 13.04
N LEU A 17 13.74 18.18 14.33
CA LEU A 17 13.45 17.17 15.33
C LEU A 17 12.02 16.69 15.07
N PHE A 18 11.88 15.54 14.41
CA PHE A 18 10.65 14.75 14.49
C PHE A 18 10.54 14.25 15.93
N LEU A 19 10.00 15.08 16.81
CA LEU A 19 9.42 14.61 18.05
C LEU A 19 8.25 13.70 17.62
N GLY A 20 8.50 12.39 17.62
CA GLY A 20 7.44 11.40 17.46
C GLY A 20 6.35 11.76 18.46
N GLN A 21 5.19 12.20 17.96
CA GLN A 21 4.06 12.47 18.82
C GLN A 21 3.60 11.12 19.36
N GLY A 22 4.06 10.78 20.57
CA GLY A 22 3.55 9.63 21.28
C GLY A 22 2.06 9.86 21.55
N PHE A 23 1.21 9.00 21.01
CA PHE A 23 -0.22 9.06 21.25
C PHE A 23 -0.51 8.83 22.74
N SER A 24 -1.37 9.66 23.30
CA SER A 24 -1.69 9.69 24.74
C SER A 24 -3.04 9.02 25.09
N GLY A 25 -3.66 8.32 24.14
CA GLY A 25 -4.96 7.65 24.30
C GLY A 25 -4.98 6.28 23.63
N GLU A 26 -6.12 5.61 23.68
CA GLU A 26 -6.35 4.32 23.01
C GLU A 26 -6.00 4.42 21.52
N LEU A 27 -5.17 3.50 21.03
CA LEU A 27 -4.80 3.42 19.63
C LEU A 27 -5.87 2.66 18.84
N VAL A 28 -6.59 3.37 17.98
CA VAL A 28 -7.64 2.86 17.09
C VAL A 28 -7.10 2.79 15.66
N ILE A 29 -6.84 1.56 15.22
CA ILE A 29 -6.44 1.26 13.83
C ILE A 29 -7.65 0.70 13.09
N GLY A 30 -8.08 1.41 12.04
CA GLY A 30 -9.13 0.93 11.14
C GLY A 30 -8.56 0.09 10.00
N PHE A 31 -9.33 -0.88 9.49
CA PHE A 31 -8.97 -1.68 8.32
C PHE A 31 -10.14 -1.79 7.36
N GLY A 32 -9.86 -1.82 6.06
CA GLY A 32 -10.88 -2.04 5.04
C GLY A 32 -10.29 -2.43 3.69
N SER A 33 -11.14 -2.94 2.80
CA SER A 33 -10.81 -3.34 1.44
C SER A 33 -12.06 -3.32 0.56
N CYS A 34 -11.94 -3.71 -0.71
CA CYS A 34 -13.09 -3.95 -1.61
C CYS A 34 -13.97 -2.71 -1.79
N LEU A 35 -13.35 -1.57 -2.03
CA LEU A 35 -13.98 -0.28 -2.16
C LEU A 35 -14.20 0.07 -3.64
N HIS A 36 -15.34 -0.33 -4.19
CA HIS A 36 -15.65 -0.06 -5.59
C HIS A 36 -15.95 1.43 -5.84
N GLN A 37 -15.15 2.08 -6.69
CA GLN A 37 -15.25 3.53 -6.97
C GLN A 37 -16.58 3.98 -7.60
N ASP A 38 -17.28 3.06 -8.27
CA ASP A 38 -18.58 3.34 -8.89
C ASP A 38 -19.78 3.13 -7.95
N LEU A 39 -19.56 2.65 -6.72
CA LEU A 39 -20.63 2.41 -5.75
C LEU A 39 -20.66 3.50 -4.66
N PRO A 40 -21.83 3.76 -4.04
CA PRO A 40 -21.91 4.61 -2.85
C PRO A 40 -21.01 4.08 -1.72
N GLN A 41 -20.29 4.97 -1.04
CA GLN A 41 -19.39 4.63 0.08
C GLN A 41 -19.89 5.26 1.40
N PRO A 42 -21.08 4.90 1.91
CA PRO A 42 -21.64 5.49 3.13
C PRO A 42 -20.84 5.11 4.38
N ILE A 43 -20.06 4.03 4.32
CA ILE A 43 -19.24 3.51 5.42
C ILE A 43 -18.27 4.55 6.00
N TRP A 44 -17.84 5.52 5.19
CA TRP A 44 -16.97 6.61 5.65
C TRP A 44 -17.58 7.46 6.76
N LYS A 45 -18.90 7.52 6.86
CA LYS A 45 -19.57 8.21 7.98
C LYS A 45 -19.25 7.53 9.30
N ASP A 46 -19.39 6.20 9.35
CA ASP A 46 -19.22 5.43 10.57
C ASP A 46 -17.75 5.29 10.94
N ILE A 47 -16.86 5.11 9.95
CA ILE A 47 -15.40 5.10 10.17
C ILE A 47 -14.94 6.43 10.76
N LYS A 48 -15.37 7.58 10.23
CA LYS A 48 -15.04 8.89 10.81
C LYS A 48 -15.54 9.05 12.24
N ALA A 49 -16.68 8.46 12.58
CA ALA A 49 -17.20 8.52 13.94
C ALA A 49 -16.33 7.76 14.95
N GLN A 50 -15.53 6.79 14.49
CA GLN A 50 -14.53 6.09 15.32
C GLN A 50 -13.22 6.87 15.46
N ASN A 51 -13.00 7.92 14.66
CA ASN A 51 -11.79 8.76 14.67
C ASN A 51 -10.48 7.96 14.73
N PRO A 52 -10.22 7.03 13.78
CA PRO A 52 -9.01 6.21 13.82
C PRO A 52 -7.75 7.06 13.67
N GLU A 53 -6.70 6.72 14.41
CA GLU A 53 -5.36 7.31 14.24
C GLU A 53 -4.79 7.00 12.87
N VAL A 54 -5.13 5.84 12.30
CA VAL A 54 -4.78 5.43 10.94
C VAL A 54 -5.81 4.45 10.39
N PHE A 55 -6.12 4.56 9.11
CA PHE A 55 -6.94 3.59 8.40
C PHE A 55 -6.12 2.85 7.34
N ILE A 56 -6.10 1.53 7.45
CA ILE A 56 -5.31 0.65 6.59
C ILE A 56 -6.20 0.07 5.51
N MET A 57 -5.92 0.48 4.28
CA MET A 57 -6.54 -0.10 3.10
C MET A 57 -5.76 -1.33 2.65
N LEU A 58 -6.42 -2.48 2.68
CA LEU A 58 -5.82 -3.81 2.46
C LEU A 58 -5.90 -4.29 1.01
N GLY A 59 -6.31 -3.42 0.08
CA GLY A 59 -6.45 -3.75 -1.33
C GLY A 59 -7.87 -3.58 -1.86
N ASP A 60 -8.03 -3.78 -3.17
CA ASP A 60 -9.23 -3.41 -3.92
C ASP A 60 -9.73 -1.99 -3.55
N ASN A 61 -8.81 -1.03 -3.52
CA ASN A 61 -9.12 0.39 -3.34
C ASN A 61 -9.86 0.95 -4.55
N VAL A 62 -9.66 0.32 -5.70
CA VAL A 62 -10.41 0.53 -6.94
C VAL A 62 -10.56 -0.78 -7.72
N TYR A 63 -11.65 -0.89 -8.48
CA TYR A 63 -11.90 -1.95 -9.45
C TYR A 63 -11.47 -1.48 -10.83
N GLY A 64 -10.16 -1.60 -11.10
CA GLY A 64 -9.46 -0.95 -12.21
C GLY A 64 -8.86 -1.89 -13.26
N ASP A 65 -9.34 -3.13 -13.41
CA ASP A 65 -8.77 -4.12 -14.34
C ASP A 65 -8.50 -3.51 -15.72
N THR A 66 -7.25 -3.62 -16.17
CA THR A 66 -6.79 -2.91 -17.36
C THR A 66 -7.23 -3.59 -18.63
N TYR A 67 -7.28 -4.94 -18.64
CA TYR A 67 -7.44 -5.73 -19.87
C TYR A 67 -6.49 -5.27 -20.98
N GLY A 68 -5.25 -4.91 -20.62
CA GLY A 68 -4.24 -4.37 -21.53
C GLY A 68 -4.29 -2.85 -21.76
N ASN A 69 -5.25 -2.14 -21.17
CA ASN A 69 -5.36 -0.68 -21.25
C ASN A 69 -5.22 -0.04 -19.86
N ILE A 70 -4.03 0.47 -19.56
CA ILE A 70 -3.71 1.11 -18.28
C ILE A 70 -4.59 2.31 -17.93
N GLN A 71 -5.18 2.99 -18.94
CA GLN A 71 -6.05 4.12 -18.71
C GLN A 71 -7.35 3.75 -17.96
N LYS A 72 -7.74 2.46 -17.94
CA LYS A 72 -8.89 2.03 -17.12
C LYS A 72 -8.59 2.19 -15.64
N LEU A 73 -7.41 1.74 -15.21
CA LEU A 73 -6.95 1.87 -13.82
C LEU A 73 -6.78 3.35 -13.45
N GLU A 74 -6.19 4.16 -14.33
CA GLU A 74 -6.05 5.60 -14.09
C GLU A 74 -7.41 6.28 -13.88
N ARG A 75 -8.41 5.99 -14.71
CA ARG A 75 -9.77 6.52 -14.54
C ARG A 75 -10.44 6.03 -13.26
N ALA A 76 -10.20 4.79 -12.86
CA ALA A 76 -10.73 4.24 -11.62
C ALA A 76 -10.19 5.02 -10.41
N TYR A 77 -8.88 5.27 -10.36
CA TYR A 77 -8.27 6.13 -9.34
C TYR A 77 -8.77 7.57 -9.36
N GLN A 78 -8.96 8.17 -10.54
CA GLN A 78 -9.54 9.53 -10.65
C GLN A 78 -10.94 9.62 -10.03
N LYS A 79 -11.80 8.60 -10.26
CA LYS A 79 -13.13 8.53 -9.64
C LYS A 79 -13.04 8.37 -8.12
N GLN A 80 -12.15 7.50 -7.65
CA GLN A 80 -11.96 7.24 -6.23
C GLN A 80 -11.43 8.47 -5.48
N ASP A 81 -10.52 9.23 -6.10
CA ASP A 81 -10.00 10.49 -5.56
C ASP A 81 -11.14 11.51 -5.36
N TRP A 82 -12.05 11.61 -6.34
CA TRP A 82 -13.25 12.43 -6.20
C TRP A 82 -14.16 11.95 -5.06
N ALA A 83 -14.35 10.63 -4.93
CA ALA A 83 -15.15 10.05 -3.85
C ALA A 83 -14.56 10.36 -2.45
N PHE A 84 -13.23 10.23 -2.29
CA PHE A 84 -12.51 10.58 -1.06
C PHE A 84 -12.63 12.07 -0.72
N LYS A 85 -12.42 12.95 -1.71
CA LYS A 85 -12.60 14.41 -1.54
C LYS A 85 -14.02 14.76 -1.11
N LYS A 86 -15.02 14.11 -1.71
CA LYS A 86 -16.44 14.29 -1.34
C LYS A 86 -16.73 13.79 0.08
N ALA A 87 -16.12 12.68 0.50
CA ALA A 87 -16.28 12.11 1.83
C ALA A 87 -15.61 12.95 2.94
N ARG A 88 -14.67 13.84 2.59
CA ARG A 88 -13.91 14.71 3.51
C ARG A 88 -13.25 13.89 4.62
N LEU A 89 -12.45 12.92 4.21
CA LEU A 89 -11.68 12.05 5.09
C LEU A 89 -10.56 12.86 5.75
N ASN A 90 -10.39 12.70 7.06
CA ASN A 90 -9.52 13.55 7.90
C ASN A 90 -8.56 12.74 8.79
N PHE A 91 -8.34 11.47 8.45
CA PHE A 91 -7.39 10.58 9.10
C PHE A 91 -6.39 10.05 8.06
N PRO A 92 -5.17 9.68 8.46
CA PRO A 92 -4.15 9.19 7.54
C PRO A 92 -4.48 7.78 7.04
N PHE A 93 -4.00 7.48 5.84
CA PHE A 93 -4.12 6.16 5.23
C PHE A 93 -2.75 5.48 5.14
N LEU A 94 -2.74 4.19 5.46
CA LEU A 94 -1.76 3.26 4.90
C LEU A 94 -2.48 2.41 3.85
N ALA A 95 -1.82 2.11 2.75
CA ALA A 95 -2.47 1.36 1.68
C ALA A 95 -1.54 0.35 1.03
N ILE A 96 -2.12 -0.79 0.69
CA ILE A 96 -1.58 -1.77 -0.24
C ILE A 96 -2.63 -2.05 -1.33
N TRP A 97 -2.24 -2.68 -2.42
CA TRP A 97 -3.17 -3.14 -3.45
C TRP A 97 -3.66 -4.56 -3.19
N ASP A 98 -4.74 -4.93 -3.90
CA ASP A 98 -5.00 -6.31 -4.28
C ASP A 98 -5.10 -6.40 -5.82
N ASP A 99 -5.71 -7.43 -6.40
CA ASP A 99 -5.58 -7.68 -7.84
C ASP A 99 -6.26 -6.63 -8.74
N HIS A 100 -7.32 -5.99 -8.27
CA HIS A 100 -8.04 -5.00 -9.06
C HIS A 100 -7.30 -3.66 -9.19
N ASP A 101 -6.59 -3.23 -8.14
CA ASP A 101 -5.62 -2.13 -8.16
C ASP A 101 -4.33 -2.51 -8.90
N TYR A 102 -3.90 -3.77 -8.72
CA TYR A 102 -2.79 -4.32 -9.49
C TYR A 102 -3.11 -4.30 -10.99
N GLY A 103 -4.39 -4.38 -11.36
CA GLY A 103 -4.90 -4.15 -12.71
C GLY A 103 -5.23 -5.42 -13.49
N LYS A 104 -5.25 -6.59 -12.82
CA LYS A 104 -5.66 -7.86 -13.42
C LYS A 104 -6.13 -8.79 -12.31
N ASN A 105 -7.41 -9.14 -12.31
CA ASN A 105 -7.97 -10.18 -11.43
C ASN A 105 -7.10 -11.45 -11.42
N ASP A 106 -6.73 -11.89 -10.22
CA ASP A 106 -5.83 -13.01 -9.96
C ASP A 106 -4.47 -12.91 -10.68
N GLY A 107 -4.03 -11.70 -11.03
CA GLY A 107 -2.76 -11.45 -11.68
C GLY A 107 -1.57 -11.62 -10.74
N GLY A 108 -0.46 -12.12 -11.27
CA GLY A 108 0.82 -12.20 -10.56
C GLY A 108 1.94 -11.55 -11.39
N VAL A 109 3.13 -12.14 -11.30
CA VAL A 109 4.33 -11.71 -12.01
C VAL A 109 4.15 -11.67 -13.54
N GLU A 110 3.21 -12.43 -14.09
CA GLU A 110 2.93 -12.50 -15.52
C GLU A 110 2.14 -11.30 -16.07
N TYR A 111 1.63 -10.42 -15.19
CA TYR A 111 0.95 -9.21 -15.63
C TYR A 111 1.95 -8.15 -16.13
N SER A 112 1.81 -7.74 -17.39
CA SER A 112 2.79 -6.92 -18.09
C SER A 112 2.78 -5.44 -17.70
N LEU A 113 1.68 -4.92 -17.16
CA LEU A 113 1.51 -3.50 -16.83
C LEU A 113 1.67 -3.21 -15.31
N LYS A 114 2.25 -4.14 -14.56
CA LYS A 114 2.39 -4.03 -13.09
C LYS A 114 3.24 -2.84 -12.64
N ASP A 115 4.23 -2.45 -13.43
CA ASP A 115 5.10 -1.30 -13.13
C ASP A 115 4.34 0.02 -13.31
N GLU A 116 3.50 0.10 -14.34
CA GLU A 116 2.60 1.23 -14.58
C GLU A 116 1.50 1.29 -13.51
N SER A 117 0.92 0.16 -13.12
CA SER A 117 -0.02 0.09 -11.99
C SER A 117 0.64 0.61 -10.71
N GLN A 118 1.90 0.25 -10.43
CA GLN A 118 2.64 0.74 -9.26
C GLN A 118 2.77 2.27 -9.29
N LYS A 119 3.13 2.85 -10.43
CA LYS A 119 3.23 4.31 -10.58
C LYS A 119 1.89 5.00 -10.32
N LEU A 120 0.78 4.44 -10.82
CA LEU A 120 -0.55 4.97 -10.58
C LEU A 120 -0.96 4.87 -9.11
N PHE A 121 -0.68 3.74 -8.47
CA PHE A 121 -0.92 3.53 -7.04
C PHE A 121 -0.17 4.57 -6.20
N LEU A 122 1.13 4.74 -6.43
CA LEU A 122 1.96 5.68 -5.67
C LEU A 122 1.50 7.13 -5.89
N LYS A 123 1.08 7.48 -7.10
CA LYS A 123 0.51 8.79 -7.43
C LYS A 123 -0.83 9.02 -6.72
N PHE A 124 -1.73 8.03 -6.71
CA PHE A 124 -3.05 8.16 -6.09
C PHE A 124 -2.96 8.34 -4.57
N TRP A 125 -2.09 7.57 -3.93
CA TRP A 125 -1.85 7.64 -2.48
C TRP A 125 -0.89 8.76 -2.06
N ASP A 126 -0.45 9.62 -2.99
CA ASP A 126 0.48 10.72 -2.76
C ASP A 126 1.76 10.30 -2.02
N ILE A 127 2.32 9.14 -2.41
CA ILE A 127 3.52 8.61 -1.78
C ILE A 127 4.73 9.47 -2.15
N PRO A 128 5.51 10.00 -1.20
CA PRO A 128 6.64 10.90 -1.49
C PRO A 128 7.68 10.28 -2.43
N GLU A 129 8.22 11.05 -3.38
CA GLU A 129 9.25 10.59 -4.35
C GLU A 129 10.55 10.04 -3.71
N ALA A 130 10.82 10.42 -2.46
CA ALA A 130 11.94 9.89 -1.69
C ALA A 130 11.67 8.47 -1.15
N ASP A 131 10.42 8.03 -1.11
CA ASP A 131 10.03 6.71 -0.65
C ASP A 131 10.62 5.61 -1.54
N ARG A 132 11.11 4.55 -0.90
CA ARG A 132 11.75 3.43 -1.58
C ARG A 132 10.84 2.74 -2.60
N ARG A 133 9.52 2.83 -2.46
CA ARG A 133 8.52 2.25 -3.37
C ARG A 133 8.57 2.85 -4.77
N HIS A 134 9.11 4.05 -4.95
CA HIS A 134 9.34 4.62 -6.30
C HIS A 134 10.52 3.99 -7.05
N ARG A 135 11.46 3.36 -6.32
CA ARG A 135 12.70 2.80 -6.87
C ARG A 135 12.74 1.27 -6.80
N ASN A 136 11.96 0.70 -5.90
CA ASN A 136 11.85 -0.73 -5.71
C ASN A 136 10.65 -1.29 -6.44
N ARG A 137 10.80 -2.54 -6.85
CA ARG A 137 9.71 -3.37 -7.36
C ARG A 137 8.81 -3.80 -6.20
N GLY A 138 7.49 -3.73 -6.39
CA GLY A 138 6.49 -4.04 -5.38
C GLY A 138 6.30 -2.94 -4.35
N LEU A 139 5.13 -2.94 -3.72
CA LEU A 139 4.69 -1.89 -2.80
C LEU A 139 5.07 -2.13 -1.33
N TYR A 140 5.53 -3.33 -0.97
CA TYR A 140 5.69 -3.73 0.44
C TYR A 140 6.51 -2.73 1.28
N PHE A 141 6.04 -2.46 2.49
CA PHE A 141 6.65 -1.50 3.39
C PHE A 141 6.31 -1.79 4.85
N GLU A 142 6.91 -1.01 5.74
CA GLU A 142 6.73 -1.10 7.18
C GLU A 142 6.37 0.29 7.70
N GLU A 143 5.45 0.34 8.65
CA GLU A 143 5.17 1.51 9.48
C GLU A 143 5.35 1.12 10.96
N ILE A 144 5.87 2.04 11.76
CA ILE A 144 6.04 1.83 13.20
C ILE A 144 5.33 2.95 13.93
N ILE A 145 4.33 2.59 14.74
CA ILE A 145 3.58 3.52 15.58
C ILE A 145 4.05 3.36 17.01
N HIS A 146 4.52 4.45 17.61
CA HIS A 146 4.86 4.52 19.02
C HIS A 146 3.73 5.19 19.80
N SER A 147 3.19 4.50 20.80
CA SER A 147 2.24 5.05 21.77
C SER A 147 2.77 4.90 23.19
N LYS A 148 2.02 5.38 24.18
CA LYS A 148 2.38 5.19 25.60
C LYS A 148 2.28 3.72 26.04
N GLU A 149 1.43 2.96 25.35
CA GLU A 149 1.11 1.56 25.63
C GLU A 149 2.10 0.59 24.97
N GLY A 150 2.90 1.07 24.00
CA GLY A 150 3.94 0.29 23.35
C GLY A 150 4.21 0.69 21.91
N THR A 151 4.89 -0.18 21.20
CA THR A 151 5.24 -0.05 19.79
C THR A 151 4.43 -1.03 18.95
N VAL A 152 3.66 -0.53 18.01
CA VAL A 152 2.96 -1.31 16.99
C VAL A 152 3.77 -1.28 15.70
N GLN A 153 4.13 -2.45 15.17
CA GLN A 153 4.76 -2.60 13.88
C GLN A 153 3.76 -3.12 12.86
N ILE A 154 3.60 -2.39 11.76
CA ILE A 154 2.69 -2.71 10.66
C ILE A 154 3.52 -3.18 9.48
N LEU A 155 3.32 -4.41 9.04
CA LEU A 155 4.06 -5.00 7.91
C LEU A 155 3.14 -5.20 6.70
N MET A 156 3.16 -4.22 5.79
CA MET A 156 2.34 -4.25 4.59
C MET A 156 3.00 -5.12 3.52
N LEU A 157 2.41 -6.30 3.26
CA LEU A 157 2.93 -7.24 2.27
C LEU A 157 2.28 -7.03 0.91
N ASP A 158 3.11 -6.95 -0.13
CA ASP A 158 2.68 -7.09 -1.51
C ASP A 158 2.59 -8.59 -1.88
N THR A 159 1.39 -9.07 -2.18
CA THR A 159 1.14 -10.47 -2.54
C THR A 159 0.82 -10.64 -4.03
N ARG A 160 1.02 -9.60 -4.84
CA ARG A 160 0.70 -9.61 -6.29
C ARG A 160 1.95 -9.48 -7.15
N TYR A 161 2.80 -8.48 -6.90
CA TYR A 161 3.88 -8.10 -7.81
C TYR A 161 4.85 -9.24 -8.18
N PHE A 162 5.22 -10.03 -7.17
CA PHE A 162 6.21 -11.11 -7.31
C PHE A 162 5.58 -12.49 -7.41
N ARG A 163 4.26 -12.60 -7.20
CA ARG A 163 3.57 -13.87 -7.05
C ARG A 163 3.63 -14.67 -8.34
N SER A 164 4.01 -15.94 -8.25
CA SER A 164 3.98 -16.85 -9.39
C SER A 164 2.55 -17.07 -9.91
N PRO A 165 2.37 -17.43 -11.20
CA PRO A 165 1.04 -17.69 -11.74
C PRO A 165 0.31 -18.79 -10.97
N LEU A 166 -1.00 -18.60 -10.72
CA LEU A 166 -1.83 -19.61 -10.07
C LEU A 166 -2.13 -20.79 -11.00
N LYS A 167 -2.25 -21.98 -10.41
CA LYS A 167 -2.66 -23.19 -11.12
C LYS A 167 -4.19 -23.25 -11.19
N ARG A 168 -4.75 -23.05 -12.38
CA ARG A 168 -6.20 -23.09 -12.58
C ARG A 168 -6.71 -24.53 -12.60
N THR A 169 -7.85 -24.74 -11.96
CA THR A 169 -8.62 -25.98 -12.15
C THR A 169 -9.02 -26.09 -13.62
N PRO A 170 -8.78 -27.22 -14.31
CA PRO A 170 -9.28 -27.43 -15.67
C PRO A 170 -10.80 -27.27 -15.73
N ILE A 171 -11.31 -26.57 -16.75
CA ILE A 171 -12.75 -26.22 -16.90
C ILE A 171 -13.67 -27.45 -16.82
N LEU A 172 -13.18 -28.60 -17.30
CA LEU A 172 -13.93 -29.87 -17.31
C LEU A 172 -13.99 -30.58 -15.95
N LYS A 173 -13.24 -30.11 -14.95
CA LYS A 173 -13.30 -30.62 -13.57
C LYS A 173 -14.10 -29.65 -12.70
N LYS A 174 -15.25 -30.10 -12.20
CA LYS A 174 -15.87 -29.47 -11.02
C LYS A 174 -14.96 -29.73 -9.82
N SER A 175 -14.25 -28.70 -9.37
CA SER A 175 -13.50 -28.73 -8.11
C SER A 175 -14.33 -28.08 -7.01
N SER A 176 -14.39 -28.71 -5.83
CA SER A 176 -14.94 -28.11 -4.62
C SER A 176 -14.08 -26.97 -4.08
N LEU A 177 -12.83 -26.85 -4.54
CA LEU A 177 -11.87 -25.81 -4.14
C LEU A 177 -11.97 -24.54 -5.00
N GLY A 178 -12.87 -24.52 -6.00
CA GLY A 178 -13.11 -23.36 -6.86
C GLY A 178 -12.17 -23.28 -8.08
N ARG A 179 -11.82 -22.04 -8.46
CA ARG A 179 -11.12 -21.71 -9.72
C ARG A 179 -9.67 -22.22 -9.78
N TYR A 180 -9.10 -22.59 -8.64
CA TYR A 180 -7.69 -22.94 -8.47
C TYR A 180 -7.53 -24.28 -7.75
N GLU A 181 -6.42 -24.94 -8.01
CA GLU A 181 -6.01 -26.18 -7.34
C GLU A 181 -4.64 -26.01 -6.67
N PRO A 182 -4.31 -26.81 -5.64
CA PRO A 182 -2.99 -26.77 -5.02
C PRO A 182 -1.88 -26.95 -6.05
N ASP A 183 -0.84 -26.13 -5.90
CA ASP A 183 0.38 -26.23 -6.68
C ASP A 183 1.56 -26.46 -5.74
N TYR A 184 2.20 -27.62 -5.89
CA TYR A 184 3.29 -28.08 -5.04
C TYR A 184 4.67 -27.78 -5.64
N ASP A 185 4.74 -27.03 -6.74
CA ASP A 185 6.01 -26.58 -7.31
C ASP A 185 6.74 -25.65 -6.31
N THR A 186 7.85 -26.15 -5.77
CA THR A 186 8.68 -25.44 -4.78
C THR A 186 9.40 -24.22 -5.36
N ALA A 187 9.46 -24.07 -6.69
CA ALA A 187 10.01 -22.88 -7.32
C ALA A 187 9.04 -21.68 -7.28
N LYS A 188 7.75 -21.92 -6.99
CA LYS A 188 6.76 -20.85 -6.90
C LYS A 188 6.93 -20.02 -5.63
N THR A 189 6.54 -18.75 -5.74
CA THR A 189 6.67 -17.79 -4.66
C THR A 189 5.44 -16.88 -4.58
N MET A 190 5.12 -16.41 -3.37
CA MET A 190 4.13 -15.34 -3.15
C MET A 190 4.81 -13.96 -3.12
N LEU A 191 5.83 -13.79 -2.28
CA LEU A 191 6.45 -12.49 -2.00
C LEU A 191 7.71 -12.23 -2.85
N GLY A 192 8.35 -13.29 -3.34
CA GLY A 192 9.62 -13.20 -4.05
C GLY A 192 10.80 -13.00 -3.11
N GLN A 193 12.00 -13.27 -3.60
CA GLN A 193 13.20 -13.35 -2.75
C GLN A 193 13.51 -12.03 -2.02
N ASN A 194 13.35 -10.89 -2.70
CA ASN A 194 13.66 -9.58 -2.12
C ASN A 194 12.73 -9.21 -0.97
N GLN A 195 11.42 -9.42 -1.13
CA GLN A 195 10.46 -9.14 -0.08
C GLN A 195 10.57 -10.15 1.05
N TRP A 196 10.81 -11.44 0.78
CA TRP A 196 11.10 -12.42 1.83
C TRP A 196 12.32 -12.00 2.68
N LYS A 197 13.42 -11.62 2.03
CA LYS A 197 14.61 -11.13 2.72
C LYS A 197 14.31 -9.89 3.58
N TRP A 198 13.56 -8.94 3.02
CA TRP A 198 13.11 -7.76 3.76
C TRP A 198 12.24 -8.14 4.97
N LEU A 199 11.26 -9.01 4.78
CA LEU A 199 10.33 -9.43 5.83
C LEU A 199 11.08 -10.14 6.97
N THR A 200 12.02 -11.02 6.66
CA THR A 200 12.87 -11.66 7.68
C THR A 200 13.67 -10.65 8.50
N MET A 201 14.13 -9.55 7.89
CA MET A 201 14.80 -8.48 8.63
C MET A 201 13.82 -7.65 9.45
N ALA A 202 12.65 -7.34 8.91
CA ALA A 202 11.62 -6.57 9.60
C ALA A 202 11.09 -7.31 10.84
N LEU A 203 10.89 -8.62 10.75
CA LEU A 203 10.44 -9.48 11.86
C LEU A 203 11.44 -9.56 13.03
N LYS A 204 12.70 -9.18 12.83
CA LYS A 204 13.70 -9.14 13.90
C LYS A 204 13.62 -7.87 14.75
N ARG A 205 12.87 -6.86 14.32
CA ARG A 205 12.68 -5.63 15.11
C ARG A 205 11.78 -5.92 16.29
N GLU A 206 12.09 -5.28 17.41
CA GLU A 206 11.25 -5.32 18.60
C GLU A 206 9.96 -4.54 18.34
N ALA A 207 8.84 -5.13 18.76
CA ALA A 207 7.51 -4.54 18.71
C ALA A 207 6.66 -5.25 19.76
N ASP A 208 5.80 -4.50 20.45
CA ASP A 208 4.86 -5.03 21.43
C ASP A 208 3.67 -5.71 20.73
N LEU A 209 3.24 -5.14 19.60
CA LEU A 209 2.25 -5.70 18.70
C LEU A 209 2.74 -5.64 17.25
N ARG A 210 2.50 -6.72 16.51
CA ARG A 210 2.77 -6.78 15.07
C ARG A 210 1.51 -7.14 14.32
N ILE A 211 1.19 -6.35 13.30
CA ILE A 211 0.06 -6.56 12.39
C ILE A 211 0.52 -6.65 10.95
#